data_AF-A0A4U8UYD2-F1
#
_entry.id   AF-A0A4U8UYD2-F1
#
_cell.length_a   1.000
_cell.length_b   1.000
_cell.length_c   1.000
_cell.angle_alpha   90.00
_cell.angle_beta   90.00
_cell.angle_gamma   90.00
#
_symmetry.space_group_name_H-M   'P 1'
#
loop_
_entity.id
_entity.type
_entity.pdbx_description
1 polymer ?
#
loop_
_entity_poly.entity_id
_entity_poly.type
_entity_poly.pdbx_seq_one_letter_code
_entity_poly.pdbx_strand_id
1 'polypeptide(L)'
;MKIEEFVKLGRAVGEVRYVGPVEGYEGEWIGVDWLSGGRGKHDGTVKGVRYFKTRLPTSGSLVRAQNVETGTDLLSETLAKYVIGDESDKPTYKIGVKSVETFCDSAASKQKHIELLYAVVLDYGRVCRAPNTSTVVFKNCRELNLYGNMLSKWSNLLNILVLFPALRLLNLGY
;
A
#
# COMPACT_ATOMS: atom_id res chain seq x y z
N MET A 1 9.78 10.95 5.47
CA MET A 1 8.32 11.15 5.30
C MET A 1 8.09 12.61 5.02
N LYS A 2 7.15 12.93 4.12
CA LYS A 2 6.88 14.30 3.69
C LYS A 2 5.39 14.61 3.80
N ILE A 3 5.07 15.89 3.97
CA ILE A 3 3.69 16.39 3.89
C ILE A 3 3.10 16.01 2.53
N GLU A 4 1.79 15.72 2.49
CA GLU A 4 1.04 15.18 1.34
C GLU A 4 1.37 13.73 0.93
N GLU A 5 2.34 13.07 1.56
CA GLU A 5 2.50 11.63 1.41
C GLU A 5 1.39 10.90 2.17
N PHE A 6 0.95 9.75 1.64
CA PHE A 6 0.12 8.83 2.41
C PHE A 6 0.98 7.95 3.30
N VAL A 7 0.44 7.65 4.48
CA VAL A 7 0.97 6.69 5.44
C VAL A 7 -0.12 5.71 5.85
N LYS A 8 0.30 4.57 6.38
CA LYS A 8 -0.61 3.51 6.80
C LYS A 8 -0.34 3.08 8.24
N LEU A 9 -1.41 2.73 8.96
CA LEU A 9 -1.33 2.09 10.27
C LEU A 9 -2.39 1.00 10.36
N GLY A 10 -1.96 -0.26 10.26
CA GLY A 10 -2.87 -1.39 10.07
C GLY A 10 -3.61 -1.25 8.74
N ARG A 11 -4.95 -1.31 8.75
CA ARG A 11 -5.77 -1.16 7.52
C ARG A 11 -6.12 0.29 7.16
N ALA A 12 -5.78 1.26 8.00
CA ALA A 12 -6.14 2.65 7.75
C ALA A 12 -5.05 3.41 7.00
N VAL A 13 -5.47 4.11 5.95
CA VAL A 13 -4.63 5.04 5.19
C VAL A 13 -4.94 6.46 5.62
N GLY A 14 -3.93 7.31 5.70
CA GLY A 14 -4.06 8.72 6.03
C GLY A 14 -3.01 9.59 5.35
N GLU A 15 -3.28 10.87 5.24
CA GLU A 15 -2.39 11.88 4.67
C GLU A 15 -1.55 12.54 5.74
N VAL A 16 -0.25 12.67 5.49
CA VAL A 16 0.65 13.43 6.34
C VAL A 16 0.36 14.93 6.16
N ARG A 17 -0.09 15.58 7.23
CA ARG A 17 -0.42 17.00 7.28
C ARG A 17 0.55 17.81 8.14
N TYR A 18 1.37 17.13 8.94
CA TYR A 18 2.35 17.76 9.82
C TYR A 18 3.54 16.83 10.06
N VAL A 19 4.74 17.39 10.09
CA VAL A 19 5.97 16.72 10.51
C VAL A 19 6.72 17.72 11.38
N GLY A 20 6.89 17.41 12.68
CA GLY A 20 7.58 18.34 13.59
C GLY A 20 7.35 18.07 15.07
N PRO A 21 7.85 18.96 15.95
CA PRO A 21 7.71 18.82 17.41
C PRO A 21 6.28 19.08 17.90
N VAL A 22 5.90 18.47 19.03
CA VAL A 22 4.60 18.70 19.68
C VAL A 22 4.85 19.17 21.11
N GLU A 23 4.11 20.17 21.55
CA GLU A 23 4.32 20.79 22.86
C GLU A 23 4.08 19.79 23.99
N GLY A 24 5.07 19.68 24.89
CA GLY A 24 5.06 18.71 25.99
C GLY A 24 5.37 17.27 25.59
N TYR A 25 5.85 17.04 24.36
CA TYR A 25 6.31 15.72 23.91
C TYR A 25 7.68 15.82 23.23
N GLU A 26 8.58 14.91 23.55
CA GLU A 26 9.91 14.88 22.95
C GLU A 26 9.89 14.40 21.50
N GLY A 27 10.88 14.81 20.71
CA GLY A 27 11.12 14.31 19.36
C GLY A 27 10.09 14.73 18.32
N GLU A 28 10.24 14.19 17.11
CA GLU A 28 9.37 14.47 15.97
C GLU A 28 8.08 13.65 16.01
N TRP A 29 6.99 14.27 15.55
CA TRP A 29 5.67 13.69 15.42
C TRP A 29 5.12 13.90 14.01
N ILE A 30 4.30 12.95 13.59
CA ILE A 30 3.61 12.95 12.33
C ILE A 30 2.14 13.24 12.59
N GLY A 31 1.64 14.36 12.09
CA GLY A 31 0.20 14.63 12.05
C GLY A 31 -0.40 13.99 10.81
N VAL A 32 -1.36 13.10 11.04
CA VAL A 32 -2.03 12.32 10.00
C VAL A 32 -3.51 12.68 9.98
N ASP A 33 -4.06 12.95 8.79
CA ASP A 33 -5.49 13.03 8.54
C ASP A 33 -5.98 11.74 7.87
N TRP A 34 -6.67 10.88 8.62
CA TRP A 34 -7.08 9.54 8.18
C TRP A 34 -8.20 9.60 7.13
N LEU A 35 -8.05 8.85 6.04
CA LEU A 35 -9.07 8.74 4.98
C LEU A 35 -10.27 7.88 5.42
N SER A 36 -10.06 6.96 6.35
CA SER A 36 -11.10 6.09 6.91
C SER A 36 -11.67 6.69 8.21
N GLY A 37 -12.98 6.58 8.39
CA GLY A 37 -13.66 7.04 9.59
C GLY A 37 -13.22 6.26 10.84
N GLY A 38 -13.28 6.92 12.00
CA GLY A 38 -13.16 6.28 13.31
C GLY A 38 -11.75 6.05 13.87
N ARG A 39 -10.68 6.34 13.11
CA ARG A 39 -9.30 6.21 13.62
C ARG A 39 -8.76 7.47 14.31
N GLY A 40 -9.17 8.63 13.84
CA GLY A 40 -8.66 9.89 14.37
C GLY A 40 -9.20 10.22 15.76
N LYS A 41 -8.62 11.27 16.35
CA LYS A 41 -8.83 11.70 17.73
C LYS A 41 -9.15 13.19 17.85
N HIS A 42 -8.71 14.00 16.88
CA HIS A 42 -8.79 15.46 16.93
C HIS A 42 -8.81 16.07 15.53
N ASP A 43 -8.98 17.39 15.45
CA ASP A 43 -9.04 18.16 14.20
C ASP A 43 -7.67 18.73 13.75
N GLY A 44 -6.63 18.34 14.47
CA GLY A 44 -5.26 18.86 14.35
C GLY A 44 -4.87 19.85 15.47
N THR A 45 -5.80 20.13 16.39
CA THR A 45 -5.54 20.87 17.63
C THR A 45 -5.31 19.92 18.80
N VAL A 46 -4.25 20.12 19.57
CA VAL A 46 -3.96 19.38 20.81
C VAL A 46 -3.57 20.38 21.89
N LYS A 47 -4.23 20.29 23.06
CA LYS A 47 -4.01 21.18 24.21
C LYS A 47 -4.06 22.68 23.84
N GLY A 48 -4.97 23.06 22.94
CA GLY A 48 -5.15 24.45 22.50
C GLY A 48 -4.22 24.92 21.38
N VAL A 49 -3.21 24.13 21.00
CA VAL A 49 -2.27 24.45 19.91
C VAL A 49 -2.67 23.74 18.62
N ARG A 50 -2.75 24.49 17.52
CA ARG A 50 -3.06 23.95 16.19
C ARG A 50 -1.79 23.58 15.44
N TYR A 51 -1.62 22.30 15.14
CA TYR A 51 -0.50 21.77 14.35
C TYR A 51 -0.86 21.62 12.87
N PHE A 52 -2.10 21.19 12.58
CA PHE A 52 -2.59 21.03 11.22
C PHE A 52 -4.13 21.17 11.16
N LYS A 53 -4.68 21.05 9.95
CA LYS A 53 -6.14 20.97 9.71
C LYS A 53 -6.48 19.63 9.07
N THR A 54 -7.57 19.05 9.51
CA THR A 54 -8.11 17.78 9.01
C THR A 54 -9.39 18.01 8.22
N ARG A 55 -9.78 17.01 7.43
CA ARG A 55 -11.06 17.01 6.68
C ARG A 55 -12.27 16.81 7.58
N LEU A 56 -12.14 16.02 8.64
CA LEU A 56 -13.20 15.80 9.63
C LEU A 56 -12.73 16.19 11.03
N PRO A 57 -13.63 16.63 11.93
CA PRO A 57 -13.26 17.06 13.29
C PRO A 57 -12.52 16.00 14.12
N THR A 58 -12.67 14.72 13.76
CA THR A 58 -12.10 13.57 14.46
C THR A 58 -11.27 12.67 13.55
N SER A 59 -10.79 13.16 12.39
CA SER A 59 -9.93 12.36 11.50
C SER A 59 -8.44 12.55 11.74
N GLY A 60 -8.01 13.47 12.60
CA GLY A 60 -6.60 13.74 12.87
C GLY A 60 -5.98 12.86 13.94
N SER A 61 -4.69 12.55 13.81
CA SER A 61 -3.87 11.98 14.89
C SER A 61 -2.45 12.49 14.83
N LEU A 62 -1.81 12.68 15.98
CA LEU A 62 -0.36 12.77 16.10
C LEU A 62 0.20 11.39 16.47
N VAL A 63 1.09 10.87 15.63
CA VAL A 63 1.71 9.54 15.77
C VAL A 63 3.22 9.62 15.61
N ARG A 64 3.95 8.60 16.07
CA ARG A 64 5.39 8.45 15.82
C ARG A 64 5.63 7.90 14.43
N ALA A 65 6.70 8.36 13.78
CA ALA A 65 7.09 7.89 12.45
C ALA A 65 7.27 6.35 12.41
N GLN A 66 7.83 5.76 13.46
CA GLN A 66 8.02 4.30 13.57
C GLN A 66 6.71 3.50 13.68
N ASN A 67 5.60 4.16 14.02
CA ASN A 67 4.29 3.53 14.18
C ASN A 67 3.48 3.57 12.88
N VAL A 68 4.03 4.11 11.79
CA VAL A 68 3.34 4.17 10.51
C VAL A 68 4.21 3.63 9.39
N GLU A 69 3.55 3.04 8.40
CA GLU A 69 4.19 2.46 7.24
C GLU A 69 4.11 3.44 6.06
N THR A 70 5.19 3.49 5.28
CA THR A 70 5.28 4.32 4.07
C THR A 70 4.97 3.49 2.82
N GLY A 71 4.60 4.20 1.74
CA GLY A 71 4.24 3.56 0.48
C GLY A 71 5.44 2.92 -0.23
N THR A 72 5.18 1.76 -0.84
CA THR A 72 6.14 1.02 -1.67
C THR A 72 5.66 0.94 -3.12
N ASP A 73 6.50 0.40 -4.01
CA ASP A 73 6.11 0.11 -5.38
C ASP A 73 5.38 -1.23 -5.50
N LEU A 74 4.62 -1.38 -6.58
CA LEU A 74 3.82 -2.58 -6.87
C LEU A 74 4.65 -3.87 -6.85
N LEU A 75 5.85 -3.89 -7.42
CA LEU A 75 6.64 -5.12 -7.54
C LEU A 75 7.15 -5.55 -6.16
N SER A 76 7.66 -4.61 -5.38
CA SER A 76 8.10 -4.86 -4.00
C SER A 76 6.99 -5.47 -3.15
N GLU A 77 5.77 -4.94 -3.22
CA GLU A 77 4.63 -5.48 -2.48
C GLU A 77 4.17 -6.85 -3.02
N THR A 78 4.22 -7.04 -4.34
CA THR A 78 3.92 -8.33 -4.99
C THR A 78 4.89 -9.41 -4.53
N LEU A 79 6.20 -9.12 -4.55
CA LEU A 79 7.22 -10.04 -4.06
C LEU A 79 7.03 -10.34 -2.57
N ALA A 80 6.74 -9.31 -1.76
CA ALA A 80 6.47 -9.51 -0.34
C ALA A 80 5.31 -10.51 -0.11
N LYS A 81 4.21 -10.38 -0.85
CA LYS A 81 3.03 -11.26 -0.68
C LYS A 81 3.23 -12.67 -1.25
N TYR A 82 3.79 -12.79 -2.45
CA TYR A 82 3.77 -14.05 -3.19
C TYR A 82 5.04 -14.87 -3.08
N VAL A 83 6.15 -14.24 -2.69
CA VAL A 83 7.47 -14.87 -2.65
C VAL A 83 8.00 -14.99 -1.23
N ILE A 84 7.86 -13.93 -0.44
CA ILE A 84 8.47 -13.82 0.90
C ILE A 84 7.47 -14.22 2.00
N GLY A 85 6.16 -14.06 1.76
CA GLY A 85 5.10 -14.36 2.73
C GLY A 85 4.97 -15.85 3.09
N ASP A 86 4.45 -16.08 4.30
CA ASP A 86 4.17 -17.40 4.86
C ASP A 86 3.22 -18.21 3.98
N GLU A 87 3.42 -19.53 3.91
CA GLU A 87 2.65 -20.39 2.99
C GLU A 87 1.14 -20.39 3.26
N SER A 88 0.72 -20.12 4.50
CA SER A 88 -0.70 -20.03 4.88
C SER A 88 -1.43 -18.83 4.26
N ASP A 89 -0.72 -17.77 3.90
CA ASP A 89 -1.28 -16.55 3.29
C ASP A 89 -1.14 -16.51 1.76
N LYS A 90 -0.48 -17.51 1.17
CA LYS A 90 -0.41 -17.66 -0.29
C LYS A 90 -1.78 -18.11 -0.80
N PRO A 91 -2.46 -17.34 -1.68
CA PRO A 91 -3.70 -17.80 -2.26
C PRO A 91 -3.45 -19.11 -3.03
N THR A 92 -4.28 -20.12 -2.78
CA THR A 92 -4.24 -21.39 -3.52
C THR A 92 -4.53 -21.10 -4.98
N TYR A 93 -3.49 -21.14 -5.82
CA TYR A 93 -3.62 -20.93 -7.24
C TYR A 93 -4.42 -22.09 -7.86
N LYS A 94 -5.67 -21.84 -8.24
CA LYS A 94 -6.36 -22.69 -9.23
C LYS A 94 -5.85 -22.33 -10.62
N ILE A 95 -4.61 -22.74 -10.92
CA ILE A 95 -4.16 -22.89 -12.31
C ILE A 95 -4.95 -24.08 -12.85
N GLY A 96 -5.57 -23.92 -14.02
CA GLY A 96 -6.47 -24.89 -14.63
C GLY A 96 -5.89 -26.26 -14.99
N VAL A 97 -4.75 -26.71 -14.44
CA VAL A 97 -4.26 -28.11 -14.44
C VAL A 97 -3.28 -28.27 -13.28
N LYS A 98 -3.57 -29.17 -12.32
CA LYS A 98 -2.74 -29.70 -11.22
C LYS A 98 -1.96 -28.71 -10.33
N SER A 99 -2.17 -28.81 -9.02
CA SER A 99 -1.30 -28.26 -7.98
C SER A 99 0.14 -28.77 -8.17
N VAL A 100 1.09 -27.84 -8.35
CA VAL A 100 2.52 -28.15 -8.39
C VAL A 100 3.20 -27.43 -7.24
N GLU A 101 3.58 -28.19 -6.22
CA GLU A 101 4.55 -27.76 -5.22
C GLU A 101 5.91 -27.64 -5.91
N THR A 102 6.56 -26.47 -5.79
CA THR A 102 7.91 -26.30 -6.32
C THR A 102 8.84 -25.80 -5.23
N PHE A 103 9.69 -26.71 -4.78
CA PHE A 103 10.82 -26.53 -3.88
C PHE A 103 12.00 -25.98 -4.71
N CYS A 104 12.22 -24.66 -4.74
CA CYS A 104 13.49 -24.10 -5.23
C CYS A 104 13.72 -22.63 -4.80
N ASP A 105 14.72 -22.42 -3.94
CA ASP A 105 15.11 -21.14 -3.33
C ASP A 105 15.99 -20.24 -4.21
N SER A 106 15.47 -19.88 -5.39
CA SER A 106 16.13 -18.90 -6.26
C SER A 106 15.22 -17.73 -6.60
N ALA A 107 15.72 -16.50 -6.41
CA ALA A 107 15.02 -15.26 -6.77
C ALA A 107 14.58 -15.24 -8.25
N ALA A 108 15.32 -15.91 -9.14
CA ALA A 108 14.98 -16.03 -10.56
C ALA A 108 13.77 -16.95 -10.83
N SER A 109 13.63 -18.06 -10.09
CA SER A 109 12.44 -18.93 -10.17
C SER A 109 11.21 -18.27 -9.54
N LYS A 110 11.42 -17.50 -8.46
CA LYS A 110 10.40 -16.72 -7.77
C LYS A 110 9.86 -15.56 -8.64
N GLN A 111 10.70 -14.90 -9.43
CA GLN A 111 10.32 -13.88 -10.43
C GLN A 111 9.49 -14.47 -11.59
N LYS A 112 9.86 -15.66 -12.10
CA LYS A 112 9.15 -16.35 -13.19
C LYS A 112 7.68 -16.68 -12.85
N HIS A 113 7.35 -16.84 -11.58
CA HIS A 113 5.97 -17.10 -11.15
C HIS A 113 5.07 -15.87 -11.20
N ILE A 114 5.61 -14.66 -11.02
CA ILE A 114 4.81 -13.43 -10.94
C ILE A 114 4.25 -13.03 -12.32
N GLU A 115 5.03 -13.20 -13.39
CA GLU A 115 4.60 -12.91 -14.76
C GLU A 115 3.47 -13.84 -15.27
N LEU A 116 3.32 -15.00 -14.62
CA LEU A 116 2.30 -16.01 -14.92
C LEU A 116 1.01 -15.83 -14.11
N LEU A 117 0.97 -14.90 -13.16
CA LEU A 117 -0.20 -14.69 -12.31
C LEU A 117 -1.41 -14.27 -13.17
N TYR A 118 -2.51 -15.00 -12.99
CA TYR A 118 -3.81 -14.62 -13.56
C TYR A 118 -4.44 -13.45 -12.79
N ALA A 119 -4.26 -13.42 -11.47
CA ALA A 119 -4.77 -12.39 -10.59
C ALA A 119 -3.69 -11.93 -9.61
N VAL A 120 -3.59 -10.62 -9.41
CA VAL A 120 -2.75 -9.98 -8.40
C VAL A 120 -3.67 -9.30 -7.39
N VAL A 121 -3.64 -9.79 -6.15
CA VAL A 121 -4.48 -9.31 -5.06
C VAL A 121 -3.58 -8.72 -4.00
N LEU A 122 -3.56 -7.40 -3.86
CA LEU A 122 -2.73 -6.66 -2.91
C LEU A 122 -3.61 -5.80 -2.00
N ASP A 123 -4.82 -6.25 -1.69
CA ASP A 123 -5.76 -5.54 -0.84
C ASP A 123 -5.13 -5.19 0.52
N TYR A 124 -5.39 -3.96 0.95
CA TYR A 124 -4.76 -3.37 2.13
C TYR A 124 -3.23 -3.48 2.15
N GLY A 125 -2.56 -3.53 1.00
CA GLY A 125 -1.12 -3.37 0.87
C GLY A 125 -0.66 -1.91 0.99
N ARG A 126 0.62 -1.69 0.68
CA ARG A 126 1.29 -0.38 0.73
C ARG A 126 1.61 0.20 -0.66
N VAL A 127 1.00 -0.32 -1.72
CA VAL A 127 1.30 0.13 -3.10
C VAL A 127 0.94 1.61 -3.26
N CYS A 128 1.90 2.42 -3.71
CA CYS A 128 1.68 3.84 -3.99
C CYS A 128 2.15 4.27 -5.40
N ARG A 129 2.90 3.41 -6.10
CA ARG A 129 3.51 3.71 -7.41
C ARG A 129 3.87 2.44 -8.19
N ALA A 130 4.14 2.62 -9.48
CA ALA A 130 4.78 1.60 -10.30
C ALA A 130 6.25 1.40 -9.89
N PRO A 131 6.85 0.22 -10.11
CA PRO A 131 8.29 0.01 -9.99
C PRO A 131 9.08 0.93 -10.93
N ASN A 132 10.30 1.30 -10.51
CA ASN A 132 11.21 2.10 -11.31
C ASN A 132 11.87 1.28 -12.46
N THR A 133 11.74 -0.04 -12.42
CA THR A 133 12.29 -0.96 -13.42
C THR A 133 11.25 -1.28 -14.49
N SER A 134 11.58 -0.97 -15.74
CA SER A 134 10.70 -1.13 -16.92
C SER A 134 10.59 -2.57 -17.44
N THR A 135 11.21 -3.54 -16.77
CA THR A 135 11.32 -4.93 -17.28
C THR A 135 10.17 -5.84 -16.85
N VAL A 136 9.36 -5.46 -15.87
CA VAL A 136 8.29 -6.33 -15.35
C VAL A 136 6.97 -6.01 -16.03
N VAL A 137 6.41 -7.01 -16.73
CA VAL A 137 5.08 -6.95 -17.35
C VAL A 137 4.27 -8.17 -16.93
N PHE A 138 3.08 -7.93 -16.38
CA PHE A 138 2.15 -8.97 -15.94
C PHE A 138 1.28 -9.43 -17.12
N LYS A 139 1.92 -10.08 -18.10
CA LYS A 139 1.30 -10.40 -19.41
C LYS A 139 0.02 -11.23 -19.33
N ASN A 140 -0.10 -12.08 -18.32
CA ASN A 140 -1.25 -12.98 -18.15
C ASN A 140 -2.28 -12.49 -17.12
N CYS A 141 -1.99 -11.42 -16.39
CA CYS A 141 -2.82 -10.96 -15.31
C CYS A 141 -4.05 -10.23 -15.84
N ARG A 142 -5.23 -10.74 -15.45
CA ARG A 142 -6.54 -10.22 -15.85
C ARG A 142 -7.26 -9.53 -14.70
N GLU A 143 -6.85 -9.77 -13.46
CA GLU A 143 -7.49 -9.20 -12.28
C GLU A 143 -6.46 -8.56 -11.36
N LEU A 144 -6.65 -7.28 -11.06
CA LEU A 144 -5.78 -6.52 -10.17
C LEU A 144 -6.63 -5.91 -9.06
N ASN A 145 -6.38 -6.32 -7.82
CA ASN A 145 -7.01 -5.74 -6.64
C ASN A 145 -5.99 -4.89 -5.87
N LEU A 146 -6.20 -3.58 -5.89
CA LEU A 146 -5.44 -2.57 -5.16
C LEU A 146 -6.29 -1.87 -4.10
N TYR A 147 -7.43 -2.44 -3.71
CA TYR A 147 -8.29 -1.87 -2.67
C TYR A 147 -7.50 -1.56 -1.38
N GLY A 148 -7.74 -0.40 -0.79
CA GLY A 148 -7.10 -0.01 0.48
C GLY A 148 -5.58 0.22 0.43
N ASN A 149 -5.01 0.39 -0.77
CA ASN A 149 -3.61 0.79 -0.96
C ASN A 149 -3.42 2.32 -0.85
N MET A 150 -2.18 2.77 -1.03
CA MET A 150 -1.73 4.14 -0.77
C MET A 150 -1.59 4.96 -2.05
N LEU A 151 -2.53 4.78 -3.00
CA LEU A 151 -2.55 5.51 -4.26
C LEU A 151 -3.14 6.91 -4.07
N SER A 152 -2.28 7.95 -4.05
CA SER A 152 -2.69 9.36 -3.92
C SER A 152 -2.90 10.08 -5.25
N LYS A 153 -2.39 9.54 -6.36
CA LYS A 153 -2.42 10.18 -7.68
C LYS A 153 -2.87 9.22 -8.76
N TRP A 154 -3.77 9.68 -9.64
CA TRP A 154 -4.20 8.93 -10.82
C TRP A 154 -3.03 8.57 -11.74
N SER A 155 -2.02 9.45 -11.86
CA SER A 155 -0.82 9.16 -12.64
C SER A 155 -0.09 7.90 -12.15
N ASN A 156 -0.01 7.68 -10.84
CA ASN A 156 0.62 6.48 -10.28
C ASN A 156 -0.18 5.22 -10.62
N LEU A 157 -1.51 5.29 -10.58
CA LEU A 157 -2.35 4.19 -11.01
C LEU A 157 -2.18 3.91 -12.50
N LEU A 158 -2.23 4.93 -13.36
CA LEU A 158 -2.06 4.75 -14.80
C LEU A 158 -0.70 4.13 -15.13
N ASN A 159 0.36 4.57 -14.46
CA ASN A 159 1.70 3.97 -14.59
C ASN A 159 1.74 2.51 -14.15
N ILE A 160 0.97 2.11 -13.13
CA ILE A 160 0.81 0.71 -12.73
C ILE A 160 0.07 -0.06 -13.82
N LEU A 161 -1.03 0.48 -14.35
CA LEU A 161 -1.88 -0.23 -15.33
C LEU A 161 -1.16 -0.53 -16.65
N VAL A 162 -0.18 0.29 -17.04
CA VAL A 162 0.69 0.01 -18.21
C VAL A 162 1.40 -1.35 -18.08
N LEU A 163 1.63 -1.83 -16.86
CA LEU A 163 2.29 -3.13 -16.61
C LEU A 163 1.35 -4.33 -16.78
N PHE A 164 0.04 -4.12 -16.96
CA PHE A 164 -0.98 -5.17 -17.04
C PHE A 164 -1.73 -5.10 -18.39
N PRO A 165 -1.09 -5.49 -19.51
CA PRO A 165 -1.68 -5.33 -20.85
C PRO A 165 -2.93 -6.19 -21.09
N ALA A 166 -3.17 -7.23 -20.28
CA ALA A 166 -4.33 -8.12 -20.39
C ALA A 166 -5.39 -7.87 -19.31
N LEU A 167 -5.30 -6.77 -18.56
CA LEU A 167 -6.20 -6.49 -17.43
C LEU A 167 -7.65 -6.37 -17.89
N ARG A 168 -8.55 -7.05 -17.18
CA ARG A 168 -10.00 -7.02 -17.41
C ARG A 168 -10.79 -6.52 -16.21
N LEU A 169 -10.26 -6.73 -15.00
CA LEU A 169 -10.89 -6.32 -13.75
C LEU A 169 -9.87 -5.56 -12.91
N LEU A 170 -10.23 -4.34 -12.53
CA LEU A 170 -9.50 -3.53 -11.58
C LEU A 170 -10.40 -3.27 -10.37
N ASN A 171 -9.97 -3.69 -9.19
CA ASN A 171 -10.66 -3.38 -7.94
C ASN A 171 -9.87 -2.32 -7.15
N LEU A 172 -10.50 -1.16 -6.94
CA LEU A 172 -10.00 -0.08 -6.08
C LEU A 172 -10.90 0.13 -4.84
N GLY A 173 -12.06 -0.53 -4.79
CA GLY A 173 -13.06 -0.48 -3.72
C GLY A 173 -13.56 0.91 -3.32
N TYR A 174 -13.89 1.74 -4.33
CA TYR A 174 -14.66 2.96 -4.13
C TYR A 174 -16.15 2.68 -4.08
#